data_AF-A0A7S0H1D8-F1
#
_entry.id   AF-A0A7S0H1D8-F1
#
_cell.length_a   1.000
_cell.length_b   1.000
_cell.length_c   1.000
_cell.angle_alpha   90.00
_cell.angle_beta   90.00
_cell.angle_gamma   90.00
#
_symmetry.space_group_name_H-M   'P 1'
#
loop_
_entity.id
_entity.type
_entity.pdbx_description
1 polymer ?
#
loop_
_entity_poly.entity_id
_entity_poly.type
_entity_poly.pdbx_seq_one_letter_code
_entity_poly.pdbx_strand_id
1 'polypeptide(L)'
;MSLKIIFAQLSALAVSVMDSKFKTDAHIHPKNTIAIGSFLSANANPTWHLPAICGEGDINALFRFNGIWHLMQQTNPRPHRSIAHSVSPDLLSWSRIADVFEAGDNQNQQCFDGSPSFVTLDGSRTPFLMMDGGCSKYQGGTLPCMESLGNGSTGGVTAIPVDLSDKNLTKWNRRGPTTFEGCQGAAGPSPIFEGGRNNSVLSFVAIFNNVTARFEAKDDTLTNFKLVDPYFLPNRGGGGGLWHPLPANVEGVEGGRWASHIFQTDIPGTDGRPSFLLAALDRERLVNTRITPPMLLDVGRGVAYGQLNLEGGPETHDTRMIHISWLDRADAFGRSPCTEPQTTSFREVRYDPRLGENGSLVENPVAEYYDLRGDLISKAIGALGPDLKVIAILNDSTTYLYDFEANFFIPSDVETQLRLELNCEAVGACDNGTVVLFTVTNNDLFAERSRNISMDITTPHEKVRTNFPLFASETKLLFRAMSDRNSIEIFAGGGRGVYSGINYHRQKNSFISANSSSEDVDIQCQVWKLSPIEYDDTRLLRSQANGSS
;
A
#
# COMPACT_ATOMS: atom_id res chain seq x y z
N MET A 1 -22.51 52.17 -47.52
CA MET A 1 -21.68 52.72 -46.42
C MET A 1 -21.65 51.69 -45.31
N SER A 2 -20.52 51.02 -45.17
CA SER A 2 -20.29 49.90 -44.27
C SER A 2 -19.79 50.37 -42.92
N LEU A 3 -20.23 49.75 -41.84
CA LEU A 3 -19.48 49.72 -40.58
C LEU A 3 -19.39 48.27 -40.09
N LYS A 4 -18.29 47.61 -40.47
CA LYS A 4 -17.74 46.41 -39.82
C LYS A 4 -16.79 46.91 -38.73
N ILE A 5 -17.03 46.62 -37.45
CA ILE A 5 -16.04 46.76 -36.38
C ILE A 5 -16.15 45.56 -35.43
N ILE A 6 -15.28 44.58 -35.71
CA ILE A 6 -14.39 43.81 -34.83
C ILE A 6 -14.97 43.41 -33.45
N PHE A 7 -15.38 42.14 -33.35
CA PHE A 7 -15.34 41.34 -32.13
C PHE A 7 -14.11 40.41 -32.21
N ALA A 8 -13.00 40.84 -31.61
CA ALA A 8 -11.85 40.00 -31.30
C ALA A 8 -11.07 40.68 -30.17
N GLN A 9 -10.58 39.90 -29.20
CA GLN A 9 -9.83 40.30 -27.99
C GLN A 9 -10.67 40.62 -26.74
N LEU A 10 -11.17 39.56 -26.10
CA LEU A 10 -11.44 39.53 -24.66
C LEU A 10 -11.38 38.08 -24.17
N SER A 11 -10.21 37.46 -24.35
CA SER A 11 -9.89 36.11 -23.86
C SER A 11 -8.40 35.97 -23.53
N ALA A 12 -7.85 36.99 -22.89
CA ALA A 12 -6.46 36.99 -22.42
C ALA A 12 -6.29 37.91 -21.21
N LEU A 13 -6.99 37.66 -20.11
CA LEU A 13 -6.68 38.31 -18.82
C LEU A 13 -7.33 37.59 -17.62
N ALA A 14 -7.05 36.30 -17.44
CA ALA A 14 -7.35 35.59 -16.18
C ALA A 14 -6.59 34.24 -16.07
N VAL A 15 -5.31 34.18 -16.41
CA VAL A 15 -4.43 33.06 -16.04
C VAL A 15 -3.04 33.63 -15.73
N SER A 16 -2.90 34.25 -14.56
CA SER A 16 -1.61 34.73 -14.06
C SER A 16 -1.65 34.99 -12.56
N VAL A 17 -2.01 33.97 -11.75
CA VAL A 17 -1.58 33.86 -10.33
C VAL A 17 -1.73 32.40 -9.89
N MET A 18 -0.89 31.48 -10.37
CA MET A 18 -0.59 30.18 -9.70
C MET A 18 0.69 29.55 -10.29
N ASP A 19 1.75 30.34 -10.50
CA ASP A 19 3.02 29.82 -11.00
C ASP A 19 4.20 30.40 -10.22
N SER A 20 4.29 30.03 -8.95
CA SER A 20 5.45 30.38 -8.12
C SER A 20 5.70 29.39 -6.98
N LYS A 21 5.82 28.09 -7.27
CA LYS A 21 6.50 27.13 -6.37
C LYS A 21 7.24 25.97 -7.08
N PHE A 22 7.54 26.06 -8.38
CA PHE A 22 8.57 25.19 -8.98
C PHE A 22 9.94 25.87 -8.87
N LYS A 23 10.58 25.74 -7.70
CA LYS A 23 12.02 25.96 -7.58
C LYS A 23 12.73 24.71 -8.06
N THR A 24 13.29 24.76 -9.25
CA THR A 24 14.29 23.81 -9.73
C THR A 24 15.62 24.14 -9.08
N ASP A 25 15.84 23.65 -7.86
CA ASP A 25 17.17 23.50 -7.28
C ASP A 25 17.46 21.99 -7.17
N ALA A 26 17.64 21.34 -8.32
CA ALA A 26 18.13 19.97 -8.37
C ALA A 26 19.64 20.00 -8.08
N HIS A 27 20.01 19.85 -6.81
CA HIS A 27 21.35 19.42 -6.44
C HIS A 27 21.55 17.98 -6.90
N ILE A 28 22.01 17.80 -8.14
CA ILE A 28 22.47 16.51 -8.65
C ILE A 28 23.74 16.14 -7.89
N HIS A 29 23.63 15.28 -6.89
CA HIS A 29 24.77 14.55 -6.35
C HIS A 29 25.18 13.48 -7.37
N PRO A 30 26.40 13.48 -7.91
CA PRO A 30 26.88 12.36 -8.71
C PRO A 30 27.15 11.17 -7.77
N LYS A 31 26.17 10.29 -7.58
CA LYS A 31 26.37 8.98 -6.96
C LYS A 31 26.97 8.04 -8.02
N ASN A 32 28.28 7.85 -7.96
CA ASN A 32 28.95 6.76 -8.66
C ASN A 32 28.68 5.45 -7.90
N THR A 33 27.56 4.80 -8.18
CA THR A 33 27.32 3.41 -7.76
C THR A 33 27.82 2.49 -8.86
N ILE A 34 28.89 1.75 -8.59
CA ILE A 34 29.47 0.79 -9.53
C ILE A 34 28.52 -0.41 -9.61
N ALA A 35 27.82 -0.55 -10.74
CA ALA A 35 27.09 -1.77 -11.08
C ALA A 35 28.10 -2.88 -11.43
N ILE A 36 28.34 -3.81 -10.51
CA ILE A 36 29.20 -4.98 -10.74
C ILE A 36 28.34 -6.23 -10.99
N GLY A 37 28.39 -6.73 -12.23
CA GLY A 37 28.58 -8.16 -12.52
C GLY A 37 27.39 -9.13 -12.53
N SER A 38 26.83 -9.37 -13.72
CA SER A 38 26.86 -10.67 -14.46
C SER A 38 25.62 -10.83 -15.35
N PHE A 39 25.85 -11.11 -16.63
CA PHE A 39 24.88 -10.91 -17.72
C PHE A 39 23.94 -12.10 -18.02
N LEU A 40 23.84 -13.10 -17.14
CA LEU A 40 23.12 -14.35 -17.46
C LEU A 40 22.28 -14.92 -16.31
N SER A 41 21.48 -14.08 -15.64
CA SER A 41 20.10 -14.38 -15.13
C SER A 41 19.38 -13.10 -14.64
N ALA A 42 19.82 -11.93 -15.10
CA ALA A 42 19.70 -10.64 -14.41
C ALA A 42 18.40 -9.84 -14.65
N ASN A 43 17.24 -10.43 -14.98
CA ASN A 43 16.25 -9.65 -15.73
C ASN A 43 14.76 -9.71 -15.37
N ALA A 44 14.35 -10.17 -14.20
CA ALA A 44 12.92 -10.04 -13.85
C ALA A 44 12.61 -9.41 -12.47
N ASN A 45 13.61 -9.17 -11.61
CA ASN A 45 13.41 -8.42 -10.35
C ASN A 45 12.69 -7.07 -10.57
N PRO A 46 11.79 -6.68 -9.65
CA PRO A 46 11.22 -5.34 -9.66
C PRO A 46 12.33 -4.28 -9.62
N THR A 47 12.06 -3.15 -10.26
CA THR A 47 13.01 -2.06 -10.42
C THR A 47 12.73 -0.94 -9.42
N TRP A 48 11.45 -0.59 -9.22
CA TRP A 48 11.06 0.48 -8.31
C TRP A 48 10.11 0.03 -7.19
N HIS A 49 9.65 -1.23 -7.22
CA HIS A 49 9.11 -1.85 -6.00
C HIS A 49 10.23 -2.43 -5.16
N LEU A 50 10.01 -2.49 -3.84
CA LEU A 50 10.89 -3.28 -2.99
C LEU A 50 10.73 -4.76 -3.36
N PRO A 51 11.83 -5.45 -3.73
CA PRO A 51 11.76 -6.88 -4.00
C PRO A 51 11.39 -7.62 -2.72
N ALA A 52 10.52 -8.63 -2.84
CA ALA A 52 10.38 -9.63 -1.81
C ALA A 52 11.29 -10.81 -2.20
N ILE A 53 12.14 -11.26 -1.28
CA ILE A 53 12.95 -12.46 -1.47
C ILE A 53 12.02 -13.65 -1.73
N CYS A 54 12.50 -14.66 -2.43
CA CYS A 54 11.76 -15.90 -2.62
C CYS A 54 11.45 -16.56 -1.27
N GLY A 55 10.16 -16.67 -0.92
CA GLY A 55 9.72 -17.09 0.41
C GLY A 55 9.53 -15.94 1.40
N GLU A 56 9.77 -14.70 0.98
CA GLU A 56 9.17 -13.52 1.61
C GLU A 56 7.70 -13.40 1.26
N GLY A 57 6.90 -13.16 2.28
CA GLY A 57 5.46 -13.03 2.17
C GLY A 57 4.98 -11.80 2.92
N ASP A 58 4.04 -12.04 3.82
CA ASP A 58 3.25 -11.06 4.54
C ASP A 58 4.10 -9.90 5.11
N ILE A 59 3.64 -8.67 4.90
CA ILE A 59 4.24 -7.51 5.55
C ILE A 59 3.83 -7.56 7.03
N ASN A 60 4.78 -7.41 7.95
CA ASN A 60 4.50 -7.52 9.39
C ASN A 60 4.60 -6.21 10.13
N ALA A 61 5.50 -5.32 9.72
CA ALA A 61 5.58 -4.02 10.35
C ALA A 61 6.09 -2.96 9.40
N LEU A 62 5.44 -1.80 9.44
CA LEU A 62 5.94 -0.57 8.87
C LEU A 62 5.87 0.50 9.97
N PHE A 63 6.97 1.17 10.27
CA PHE A 63 6.96 2.28 11.22
C PHE A 63 8.14 3.21 10.98
N ARG A 64 8.08 4.40 11.58
CA ARG A 64 9.18 5.36 11.51
C ARG A 64 9.76 5.61 12.91
N PHE A 65 11.08 5.51 13.06
CA PHE A 65 11.78 5.77 14.32
C PHE A 65 13.01 6.63 14.07
N ASN A 66 13.18 7.71 14.83
CA ASN A 66 14.31 8.65 14.71
C ASN A 66 14.62 9.06 13.25
N GLY A 67 13.56 9.34 12.49
CA GLY A 67 13.64 9.77 11.09
C GLY A 67 13.82 8.66 10.05
N ILE A 68 14.04 7.41 10.47
CA ILE A 68 14.23 6.24 9.61
C ILE A 68 12.95 5.41 9.53
N TRP A 69 12.58 4.99 8.33
CA TRP A 69 11.54 4.00 8.09
C TRP A 69 12.08 2.60 8.31
N HIS A 70 11.29 1.76 8.97
CA HIS A 70 11.57 0.36 9.22
C HIS A 70 10.46 -0.45 8.59
N LEU A 71 10.85 -1.44 7.79
CA LEU A 71 9.96 -2.42 7.20
C LEU A 71 10.38 -3.81 7.65
N MET A 72 9.42 -4.58 8.15
CA MET A 72 9.61 -5.97 8.51
C MET A 72 8.68 -6.86 7.71
N GLN A 73 9.23 -7.94 7.20
CA GLN A 73 8.55 -8.88 6.32
C GLN A 73 8.87 -10.31 6.76
N GLN A 74 7.92 -11.22 6.66
CA GLN A 74 8.22 -12.63 6.83
C GLN A 74 9.13 -13.06 5.70
N THR A 75 10.17 -13.85 6.00
CA THR A 75 11.13 -14.37 5.02
C THR A 75 11.41 -15.87 5.29
N ASN A 76 11.81 -16.62 4.25
CA ASN A 76 12.07 -18.07 4.17
C ASN A 76 10.90 -19.05 3.94
N PRO A 77 11.15 -20.20 3.25
CA PRO A 77 10.18 -21.28 3.12
C PRO A 77 9.86 -21.94 4.47
N ARG A 78 8.58 -22.26 4.68
CA ARG A 78 8.09 -22.98 5.86
C ARG A 78 8.89 -24.27 6.11
N PRO A 79 9.16 -24.65 7.38
CA PRO A 79 8.64 -24.07 8.63
C PRO A 79 9.54 -23.00 9.30
N HIS A 80 10.66 -22.60 8.69
CA HIS A 80 11.65 -21.73 9.35
C HIS A 80 11.53 -20.28 8.90
N ARG A 81 10.51 -19.53 9.34
CA ARG A 81 10.44 -18.10 8.98
C ARG A 81 11.34 -17.26 9.87
N SER A 82 12.12 -16.36 9.26
CA SER A 82 12.69 -15.20 9.95
C SER A 82 11.82 -13.96 9.70
N ILE A 83 12.06 -12.93 10.49
CA ILE A 83 11.49 -11.60 10.23
C ILE A 83 12.58 -10.72 9.68
N ALA A 84 12.48 -10.47 8.38
CA ALA A 84 13.30 -9.53 7.67
C ALA A 84 13.13 -8.14 8.27
N HIS A 85 14.18 -7.34 8.16
CA HIS A 85 14.24 -5.96 8.58
C HIS A 85 15.03 -5.18 7.52
N SER A 86 14.34 -4.24 6.91
CA SER A 86 14.90 -3.26 5.99
C SER A 86 14.67 -1.86 6.55
N VAL A 87 15.60 -0.94 6.28
CA VAL A 87 15.49 0.45 6.71
C VAL A 87 15.63 1.41 5.54
N SER A 88 14.97 2.56 5.62
CA SER A 88 15.03 3.59 4.59
C SER A 88 14.88 5.01 5.15
N PRO A 89 15.64 6.01 4.67
CA PRO A 89 15.42 7.40 5.06
C PRO A 89 14.22 8.06 4.34
N ASP A 90 13.77 7.51 3.21
CA ASP A 90 12.95 8.20 2.20
C ASP A 90 11.92 7.29 1.50
N LEU A 91 11.72 6.06 1.97
CA LEU A 91 10.87 5.03 1.34
C LEU A 91 11.32 4.55 -0.06
N LEU A 92 12.43 5.07 -0.60
CA LEU A 92 12.96 4.70 -1.92
C LEU A 92 14.36 4.11 -1.87
N SER A 93 15.11 4.39 -0.81
CA SER A 93 16.48 3.93 -0.61
C SER A 93 16.49 2.97 0.57
N TRP A 94 16.42 1.68 0.28
CA TRP A 94 16.29 0.62 1.28
C TRP A 94 17.62 -0.12 1.49
N SER A 95 17.91 -0.42 2.74
CA SER A 95 19.04 -1.28 3.11
C SER A 95 18.55 -2.43 3.96
N ARG A 96 18.89 -3.65 3.55
CA ARG A 96 18.61 -4.86 4.34
C ARG A 96 19.61 -4.96 5.48
N ILE A 97 19.14 -4.85 6.72
CA ILE A 97 19.94 -5.02 7.94
C ILE A 97 19.54 -6.30 8.66
N ALA A 98 20.23 -6.67 9.74
CA ALA A 98 20.04 -7.92 10.49
C ALA A 98 18.55 -8.24 10.75
N ASP A 99 18.17 -9.51 10.65
CA ASP A 99 16.79 -9.96 10.90
C ASP A 99 16.41 -9.68 12.35
N VAL A 100 15.15 -9.34 12.59
CA VAL A 100 14.63 -9.20 13.97
C VAL A 100 14.69 -10.56 14.68
N PHE A 101 14.35 -11.62 13.94
CA PHE A 101 14.39 -13.01 14.40
C PHE A 101 15.07 -13.86 13.34
N GLU A 102 16.22 -14.45 13.63
CA GLU A 102 16.99 -15.26 12.68
C GLU A 102 16.36 -16.64 12.45
N ALA A 103 16.45 -17.14 11.22
CA ALA A 103 15.92 -18.45 10.84
C ALA A 103 16.80 -19.60 11.38
N GLY A 104 16.18 -20.77 11.60
CA GLY A 104 16.88 -22.00 11.97
C GLY A 104 17.05 -22.24 13.47
N ASP A 105 16.82 -21.24 14.32
CA ASP A 105 16.64 -21.47 15.76
C ASP A 105 15.23 -22.03 15.99
N ASN A 106 15.14 -23.25 16.53
CA ASN A 106 13.86 -23.88 16.85
C ASN A 106 13.07 -23.13 17.92
N GLN A 107 13.74 -22.26 18.68
CA GLN A 107 13.09 -21.33 19.58
C GLN A 107 12.63 -20.06 18.88
N ASN A 108 13.03 -19.74 17.65
CA ASN A 108 12.65 -18.50 16.95
C ASN A 108 11.75 -18.72 15.73
N GLN A 109 11.18 -19.91 15.55
CA GLN A 109 10.29 -20.18 14.42
C GLN A 109 8.97 -19.42 14.56
N GLN A 110 8.67 -18.55 13.59
CA GLN A 110 7.41 -17.81 13.53
C GLN A 110 6.60 -18.28 12.33
N CYS A 111 5.27 -18.25 12.43
CA CYS A 111 4.42 -18.70 11.33
C CYS A 111 3.39 -17.69 10.87
N PHE A 112 3.07 -16.66 11.66
CA PHE A 112 2.09 -15.64 11.30
C PHE A 112 2.55 -14.19 11.51
N ASP A 113 1.61 -13.30 11.18
CA ASP A 113 1.80 -11.86 11.09
C ASP A 113 1.97 -11.19 12.44
N GLY A 114 2.51 -9.97 12.39
CA GLY A 114 2.65 -9.11 13.53
C GLY A 114 2.23 -7.67 13.23
N SER A 115 2.53 -6.82 14.20
CA SER A 115 2.47 -5.37 14.05
C SER A 115 3.49 -4.69 14.96
N PRO A 116 3.90 -3.45 14.61
CA PRO A 116 4.68 -2.60 15.49
C PRO A 116 3.78 -1.83 16.44
N SER A 117 4.34 -1.48 17.59
CA SER A 117 3.76 -0.63 18.62
C SER A 117 4.81 0.35 19.12
N PHE A 118 4.36 1.47 19.69
CA PHE A 118 5.22 2.34 20.50
C PHE A 118 4.67 2.32 21.91
N VAL A 119 5.52 1.91 22.86
CA VAL A 119 5.18 1.83 24.28
C VAL A 119 6.18 2.63 25.09
N THR A 120 5.76 3.11 26.27
CA THR A 120 6.67 3.78 27.19
C THR A 120 7.29 2.74 28.11
N LEU A 121 8.59 2.49 27.96
CA LEU A 121 9.38 1.60 28.82
C LEU A 121 10.51 2.43 29.45
N ASP A 122 10.63 2.37 30.78
CA ASP A 122 11.65 3.12 31.54
C ASP A 122 11.68 4.62 31.18
N GLY A 123 10.49 5.20 30.97
CA GLY A 123 10.31 6.62 30.60
C GLY A 123 10.65 6.96 29.15
N SER A 124 11.03 5.98 28.33
CA SER A 124 11.41 6.16 26.93
C SER A 124 10.39 5.55 25.98
N ARG A 125 10.07 6.28 24.91
CA ARG A 125 9.24 5.76 23.83
C ARG A 125 10.02 4.72 23.04
N THR A 126 9.54 3.48 23.12
CA THR A 126 10.27 2.29 22.68
C THR A 126 9.47 1.59 21.58
N PRO A 127 10.06 1.34 20.40
CA PRO A 127 9.50 0.41 19.43
C PRO A 127 9.29 -0.96 20.08
N PHE A 128 8.14 -1.56 19.84
CA PHE A 128 7.77 -2.86 20.37
C PHE A 128 7.12 -3.67 19.25
N LEU A 129 7.71 -4.79 18.90
CA LEU A 129 7.17 -5.70 17.90
C LEU A 129 6.40 -6.80 18.62
N MET A 130 5.17 -7.05 18.19
CA MET A 130 4.44 -8.25 18.54
C MET A 130 4.24 -9.06 17.26
N MET A 131 4.85 -10.24 17.22
CA MET A 131 4.72 -11.18 16.11
C MET A 131 3.94 -12.38 16.60
N ASP A 132 3.00 -12.80 15.76
CA ASP A 132 2.13 -13.93 16.01
C ASP A 132 1.35 -13.78 17.33
N GLY A 133 0.08 -13.42 17.30
CA GLY A 133 -0.68 -13.14 18.52
C GLY A 133 -2.15 -13.14 18.25
N GLY A 134 -2.95 -13.97 18.91
CA GLY A 134 -4.40 -14.08 18.65
C GLY A 134 -4.97 -15.43 19.05
N CYS A 135 -6.19 -15.78 18.64
CA CYS A 135 -6.87 -17.03 18.99
C CYS A 135 -7.59 -17.62 17.78
N SER A 136 -6.88 -17.79 16.67
CA SER A 136 -7.45 -18.49 15.53
C SER A 136 -7.63 -19.98 15.85
N LYS A 137 -8.69 -20.59 15.33
CA LYS A 137 -8.96 -22.02 15.54
C LYS A 137 -7.79 -22.82 14.96
N TYR A 138 -6.97 -23.42 15.81
CA TYR A 138 -5.91 -24.35 15.40
C TYR A 138 -6.52 -25.46 14.52
N GLN A 139 -6.19 -25.46 13.23
CA GLN A 139 -6.73 -26.46 12.28
C GLN A 139 -5.90 -27.75 12.22
N GLY A 140 -5.03 -28.02 13.19
CA GLY A 140 -4.28 -29.28 13.25
C GLY A 140 -3.14 -29.39 12.23
N GLY A 141 -2.50 -28.27 11.88
CA GLY A 141 -1.30 -28.29 11.03
C GLY A 141 -0.17 -29.09 11.69
N THR A 142 0.49 -29.97 10.94
CA THR A 142 1.59 -30.80 11.43
C THR A 142 2.93 -30.07 11.53
N LEU A 143 2.97 -28.78 11.14
CA LEU A 143 4.20 -27.99 11.17
C LEU A 143 4.38 -27.38 12.57
N PRO A 144 5.52 -27.60 13.23
CA PRO A 144 5.81 -27.08 14.57
C PRO A 144 6.12 -25.58 14.49
N CYS A 145 5.11 -24.78 14.19
CA CYS A 145 5.12 -23.37 14.49
C CYS A 145 5.16 -23.21 16.01
N MET A 146 5.83 -22.17 16.54
CA MET A 146 5.90 -21.93 17.99
C MET A 146 4.54 -21.74 18.69
N GLU A 147 3.47 -21.73 17.94
CA GLU A 147 2.17 -21.12 18.23
C GLU A 147 1.15 -22.14 18.76
N SER A 148 1.53 -23.40 18.94
CA SER A 148 0.54 -24.42 19.33
C SER A 148 1.15 -25.68 19.92
N LEU A 149 2.06 -25.59 20.90
CA LEU A 149 2.39 -26.78 21.70
C LEU A 149 1.19 -27.32 22.50
N GLY A 150 -0.02 -26.76 22.34
CA GLY A 150 -1.26 -27.32 22.87
C GLY A 150 -1.37 -27.22 24.38
N ASN A 151 -0.47 -26.47 25.04
CA ASN A 151 -0.49 -26.23 26.48
C ASN A 151 -1.43 -25.06 26.88
N GLY A 152 -2.19 -24.51 25.93
CA GLY A 152 -3.34 -23.64 26.20
C GLY A 152 -3.03 -22.21 26.64
N SER A 153 -1.81 -21.71 26.43
CA SER A 153 -1.45 -20.34 26.87
C SER A 153 -0.35 -19.64 26.09
N THR A 154 0.38 -20.29 25.19
CA THR A 154 1.46 -19.65 24.40
C THR A 154 0.95 -19.38 22.99
N GLY A 155 1.13 -18.15 22.49
CA GLY A 155 0.59 -17.79 21.19
C GLY A 155 1.32 -16.66 20.49
N GLY A 156 2.60 -16.44 20.81
CA GLY A 156 3.37 -15.36 20.20
C GLY A 156 4.77 -15.06 20.70
N VAL A 157 5.40 -14.08 20.05
CA VAL A 157 6.69 -13.50 20.43
C VAL A 157 6.61 -11.98 20.43
N THR A 158 7.26 -11.35 21.40
CA THR A 158 7.48 -9.91 21.38
C THR A 158 8.97 -9.59 21.29
N ALA A 159 9.30 -8.41 20.81
CA ALA A 159 10.69 -7.93 20.78
C ALA A 159 10.77 -6.43 20.97
N ILE A 160 11.88 -6.00 21.58
CA ILE A 160 12.25 -4.59 21.74
C ILE A 160 13.67 -4.36 21.23
N PRO A 161 14.02 -3.17 20.77
CA PRO A 161 15.39 -2.84 20.42
C PRO A 161 16.33 -2.97 21.63
N VAL A 162 17.58 -3.38 21.37
CA VAL A 162 18.63 -3.43 22.41
C VAL A 162 19.14 -2.03 22.75
N ASP A 163 19.16 -1.13 21.76
CA ASP A 163 19.72 0.21 21.86
C ASP A 163 18.82 1.19 21.10
N LEU A 164 18.18 2.12 21.84
CA LEU A 164 17.31 3.14 21.26
C LEU A 164 18.09 4.29 20.60
N SER A 165 19.39 4.41 20.86
CA SER A 165 20.25 5.39 20.17
C SER A 165 20.62 4.93 18.75
N ASP A 166 20.54 3.63 18.48
CA ASP A 166 20.65 3.10 17.13
C ASP A 166 19.36 3.35 16.36
N LYS A 167 19.34 4.42 15.56
CA LYS A 167 18.20 4.76 14.70
C LYS A 167 17.82 3.67 13.70
N ASN A 168 18.72 2.73 13.38
CA ASN A 168 18.43 1.64 12.46
C ASN A 168 17.90 0.40 13.19
N LEU A 169 17.97 0.36 14.53
CA LEU A 169 17.49 -0.76 15.36
C LEU A 169 18.07 -2.10 14.89
N THR A 170 19.39 -2.17 14.73
CA THR A 170 20.10 -3.33 14.17
C THR A 170 20.06 -4.57 15.07
N LYS A 171 19.62 -4.43 16.33
CA LYS A 171 19.57 -5.50 17.32
C LYS A 171 18.27 -5.45 18.10
N TRP A 172 17.66 -6.62 18.27
CA TRP A 172 16.42 -6.80 19.00
C TRP A 172 16.58 -7.84 20.12
N ASN A 173 16.09 -7.50 21.31
CA ASN A 173 15.92 -8.44 22.40
C ASN A 173 14.51 -9.02 22.33
N ARG A 174 14.44 -10.33 22.14
CA ARG A 174 13.20 -11.07 22.28
C ARG A 174 12.69 -11.02 23.73
N ARG A 175 11.37 -10.87 23.86
CA ARG A 175 10.60 -11.04 25.09
C ARG A 175 9.56 -12.14 24.86
N GLY A 176 9.41 -13.05 25.81
CA GLY A 176 8.39 -14.11 25.73
C GLY A 176 8.92 -15.54 25.93
N PRO A 177 8.06 -16.56 25.74
CA PRO A 177 6.83 -16.53 24.92
C PRO A 177 5.75 -15.58 25.44
N THR A 178 4.98 -14.99 24.52
CA THR A 178 3.80 -14.20 24.87
C THR A 178 2.65 -15.13 25.22
N THR A 179 1.95 -14.84 26.31
CA THR A 179 0.81 -15.62 26.79
C THR A 179 -0.52 -14.88 26.71
N PHE A 180 -1.57 -15.63 26.37
CA PHE A 180 -2.93 -15.10 26.23
C PHE A 180 -3.92 -15.90 27.12
N GLU A 181 -4.35 -15.30 28.23
CA GLU A 181 -5.38 -15.88 29.11
C GLU A 181 -6.76 -15.81 28.44
N GLY A 182 -7.48 -16.95 28.43
CA GLY A 182 -8.81 -17.06 27.81
C GLY A 182 -8.80 -17.38 26.32
N CYS A 183 -7.64 -17.80 25.79
CA CYS A 183 -7.37 -17.94 24.38
C CYS A 183 -6.58 -19.22 24.09
N GLN A 184 -6.85 -19.87 22.95
CA GLN A 184 -5.98 -20.91 22.40
C GLN A 184 -5.76 -20.61 20.91
N GLY A 185 -4.51 -20.40 20.52
CA GLY A 185 -4.12 -20.12 19.14
C GLY A 185 -3.26 -18.88 19.03
N ALA A 186 -3.07 -18.43 17.80
CA ALA A 186 -2.36 -17.20 17.44
C ALA A 186 -2.94 -16.65 16.13
N ALA A 187 -2.97 -15.33 15.93
CA ALA A 187 -3.07 -14.66 14.61
C ALA A 187 -3.19 -13.13 14.69
N GLY A 188 -2.18 -12.43 14.18
CA GLY A 188 -2.21 -11.02 13.74
C GLY A 188 -2.64 -10.01 14.81
N PRO A 189 -1.76 -9.63 15.75
CA PRO A 189 -2.04 -8.59 16.74
C PRO A 189 -2.00 -7.20 16.10
N SER A 190 -2.90 -6.31 16.52
CA SER A 190 -2.84 -4.87 16.21
C SER A 190 -1.71 -4.16 16.95
N PRO A 191 -1.35 -2.94 16.52
CA PRO A 191 -0.61 -2.04 17.39
C PRO A 191 -1.30 -1.91 18.74
N ILE A 192 -0.48 -1.84 19.80
CA ILE A 192 -0.92 -1.58 21.16
C ILE A 192 -1.41 -0.14 21.23
N PHE A 193 -2.57 0.05 21.84
CA PHE A 193 -3.15 1.35 22.15
C PHE A 193 -3.49 1.44 23.64
N GLU A 194 -3.52 2.66 24.16
CA GLU A 194 -3.99 2.93 25.51
C GLU A 194 -5.53 2.87 25.55
N GLY A 195 -6.06 2.10 26.50
CA GLY A 195 -7.49 1.95 26.73
C GLY A 195 -7.89 2.13 28.20
N GLY A 196 -9.19 2.37 28.41
CA GLY A 196 -9.85 2.39 29.71
C GLY A 196 -10.09 3.79 30.25
N ARG A 197 -10.92 3.90 31.30
CA ARG A 197 -11.29 5.19 31.92
C ARG A 197 -10.10 6.09 32.31
N ASN A 198 -8.93 5.50 32.53
CA ASN A 198 -7.73 6.21 32.98
C ASN A 198 -6.56 6.13 31.99
N ASN A 199 -6.76 5.63 30.76
CA ASN A 199 -5.70 5.34 29.77
C ASN A 199 -4.51 4.51 30.33
N SER A 200 -4.71 3.80 31.43
CA SER A 200 -3.63 3.11 32.14
C SER A 200 -3.43 1.66 31.69
N VAL A 201 -4.32 1.15 30.83
CA VAL A 201 -4.29 -0.25 30.40
C VAL A 201 -3.91 -0.32 28.93
N LEU A 202 -2.74 -0.90 28.67
CA LEU A 202 -2.29 -1.19 27.31
C LEU A 202 -3.12 -2.34 26.74
N SER A 203 -3.78 -2.07 25.62
CA SER A 203 -4.67 -3.00 24.93
C SER A 203 -4.23 -3.19 23.49
N PHE A 204 -4.62 -4.32 22.90
CA PHE A 204 -4.56 -4.50 21.46
C PHE A 204 -5.76 -5.35 21.02
N VAL A 205 -5.96 -5.47 19.71
CA VAL A 205 -6.97 -6.36 19.15
C VAL A 205 -6.32 -7.43 18.29
N ALA A 206 -6.90 -8.63 18.26
CA ALA A 206 -6.41 -9.71 17.41
C ALA A 206 -7.55 -10.62 16.94
N ILE A 207 -7.25 -11.42 15.93
CA ILE A 207 -8.19 -12.39 15.37
C ILE A 207 -8.59 -13.39 16.46
N PHE A 208 -9.90 -13.56 16.68
CA PHE A 208 -10.47 -14.53 17.60
C PHE A 208 -11.56 -15.31 16.87
N ASN A 209 -11.27 -16.55 16.46
CA ASN A 209 -12.15 -17.31 15.57
C ASN A 209 -12.49 -16.53 14.29
N ASN A 210 -13.78 -16.22 14.07
CA ASN A 210 -14.29 -15.48 12.91
C ASN A 210 -14.58 -14.00 13.22
N VAL A 211 -14.14 -13.52 14.38
CA VAL A 211 -14.31 -12.14 14.85
C VAL A 211 -12.96 -11.58 15.27
N THR A 212 -12.96 -10.37 15.83
CA THR A 212 -11.76 -9.77 16.42
C THR A 212 -12.05 -9.45 17.88
N ALA A 213 -11.14 -9.88 18.74
CA ALA A 213 -11.23 -9.70 20.18
C ALA A 213 -10.25 -8.65 20.68
N ARG A 214 -10.55 -8.07 21.84
CA ARG A 214 -9.68 -7.16 22.57
C ARG A 214 -8.99 -7.87 23.72
N PHE A 215 -7.70 -7.58 23.88
CA PHE A 215 -6.84 -8.09 24.93
C PHE A 215 -6.26 -6.92 25.73
N GLU A 216 -6.02 -7.15 27.01
CA GLU A 216 -5.38 -6.19 27.92
C GLU A 216 -4.11 -6.79 28.50
N ALA A 217 -3.05 -5.98 28.57
CA ALA A 217 -1.82 -6.34 29.25
C ALA A 217 -2.08 -6.56 30.74
N LYS A 218 -1.51 -7.64 31.31
CA LYS A 218 -1.60 -7.95 32.73
C LYS A 218 -0.47 -7.31 33.54
N ASP A 219 0.59 -6.90 32.87
CA ASP A 219 1.81 -6.36 33.44
C ASP A 219 2.57 -5.49 32.41
N ASP A 220 3.57 -4.77 32.89
CA ASP A 220 4.40 -3.87 32.07
C ASP A 220 5.45 -4.61 31.24
N THR A 221 5.56 -5.94 31.38
CA THR A 221 6.48 -6.73 30.54
C THR A 221 5.95 -6.89 29.13
N LEU A 222 4.62 -6.74 28.95
CA LEU A 222 3.90 -6.91 27.69
C LEU A 222 4.09 -8.30 27.09
N THR A 223 4.25 -9.29 27.97
CA THR A 223 4.33 -10.72 27.59
C THR A 223 3.12 -11.50 28.08
N ASN A 224 2.24 -10.92 28.89
CA ASN A 224 1.07 -11.58 29.44
C ASN A 224 -0.17 -10.73 29.19
N PHE A 225 -1.11 -11.29 28.44
CA PHE A 225 -2.34 -10.60 28.06
C PHE A 225 -3.56 -11.42 28.46
N LYS A 226 -4.68 -10.74 28.68
CA LYS A 226 -5.97 -11.35 28.99
C LYS A 226 -7.00 -10.95 27.98
N LEU A 227 -7.77 -11.93 27.49
CA LEU A 227 -8.97 -11.68 26.70
C LEU A 227 -10.02 -10.97 27.56
N VAL A 228 -10.41 -9.77 27.17
CA VAL A 228 -11.40 -8.96 27.91
C VAL A 228 -12.69 -8.73 27.15
N ASP A 229 -12.64 -8.79 25.81
CA ASP A 229 -13.82 -8.69 24.96
C ASP A 229 -13.67 -9.60 23.73
N PRO A 230 -14.31 -10.79 23.71
CA PRO A 230 -14.25 -11.72 22.59
C PRO A 230 -14.97 -11.24 21.33
N TYR A 231 -15.75 -10.16 21.39
CA TYR A 231 -16.59 -9.68 20.29
C TYR A 231 -16.39 -8.19 20.01
N PHE A 232 -15.17 -7.68 20.25
CA PHE A 232 -14.83 -6.27 20.09
C PHE A 232 -15.17 -5.73 18.69
N LEU A 233 -14.92 -6.52 17.66
CA LEU A 233 -15.44 -6.29 16.31
C LEU A 233 -16.06 -7.57 15.75
N PRO A 234 -17.23 -7.47 15.07
CA PRO A 234 -17.90 -8.64 14.48
C PRO A 234 -17.20 -9.19 13.23
N ASN A 235 -16.19 -8.47 12.74
CA ASN A 235 -15.41 -8.81 11.56
C ASN A 235 -14.10 -9.50 11.98
N ARG A 236 -13.67 -10.51 11.24
CA ARG A 236 -12.34 -11.11 11.37
C ARG A 236 -11.29 -10.11 10.88
N GLY A 237 -10.27 -9.83 11.68
CA GLY A 237 -9.11 -9.05 11.23
C GLY A 237 -8.38 -9.72 10.07
N GLY A 238 -7.76 -8.93 9.20
CA GLY A 238 -6.91 -9.43 8.13
C GLY A 238 -5.45 -9.57 8.57
N GLY A 239 -4.67 -10.40 7.86
CA GLY A 239 -3.29 -10.79 8.20
C GLY A 239 -2.33 -9.61 8.45
N GLY A 240 -2.23 -9.21 9.73
CA GLY A 240 -1.58 -7.99 10.20
C GLY A 240 -2.31 -7.25 11.32
N GLY A 241 -3.61 -7.55 11.52
CA GLY A 241 -4.36 -7.15 12.72
C GLY A 241 -4.56 -5.65 12.90
N LEU A 242 -4.49 -4.82 11.87
CA LEU A 242 -4.32 -3.39 12.04
C LEU A 242 -5.55 -2.69 12.63
N TRP A 243 -5.36 -2.07 13.80
CA TRP A 243 -6.29 -1.12 14.40
C TRP A 243 -5.54 0.19 14.64
N HIS A 244 -5.79 1.18 13.78
CA HIS A 244 -5.07 2.46 13.81
C HIS A 244 -6.06 3.60 14.03
N PRO A 245 -5.65 4.68 14.71
CA PRO A 245 -6.34 5.96 14.58
C PRO A 245 -6.53 6.31 13.10
N LEU A 246 -7.65 6.95 12.78
CA LEU A 246 -7.95 7.35 11.40
C LEU A 246 -6.83 8.27 10.87
N PRO A 247 -6.39 8.11 9.61
CA PRO A 247 -5.45 9.02 8.99
C PRO A 247 -5.99 10.45 8.91
N ALA A 248 -5.10 11.39 8.58
CA ALA A 248 -5.49 12.75 8.25
C ALA A 248 -6.52 12.81 7.11
N ASN A 249 -7.31 13.88 7.10
CA ASN A 249 -8.25 14.16 6.02
C ASN A 249 -7.50 14.45 4.71
N VAL A 250 -8.20 14.27 3.59
CA VAL A 250 -7.81 14.89 2.32
C VAL A 250 -7.69 16.40 2.50
N GLU A 251 -6.62 16.98 1.92
CA GLU A 251 -6.32 18.41 2.03
C GLU A 251 -7.52 19.28 1.59
N GLY A 252 -7.83 20.30 2.39
CA GLY A 252 -8.93 21.23 2.13
C GLY A 252 -10.33 20.71 2.51
N VAL A 253 -10.44 19.57 3.19
CA VAL A 253 -11.73 19.01 3.63
C VAL A 253 -11.90 19.10 5.16
N GLU A 254 -12.91 19.88 5.58
CA GLU A 254 -13.32 20.08 6.99
C GLU A 254 -14.74 19.53 7.24
N GLY A 255 -15.06 19.13 8.48
CA GLY A 255 -16.41 18.63 8.87
C GLY A 255 -16.72 17.16 8.49
N GLY A 256 -17.50 16.45 9.33
CA GLY A 256 -17.80 15.01 9.16
C GLY A 256 -18.26 14.31 10.44
N ARG A 257 -18.92 13.14 10.34
CA ARG A 257 -19.08 12.21 11.47
C ARG A 257 -17.89 11.27 11.42
N TRP A 258 -17.01 11.42 12.39
CA TRP A 258 -15.64 10.97 12.23
C TRP A 258 -15.50 9.53 12.72
N ALA A 259 -15.40 8.60 11.78
CA ALA A 259 -14.63 7.42 12.08
C ALA A 259 -13.34 7.86 12.79
N SER A 260 -13.08 7.28 13.95
CA SER A 260 -11.89 7.60 14.73
C SER A 260 -10.75 6.64 14.44
N HIS A 261 -11.07 5.51 13.81
CA HIS A 261 -10.15 4.42 13.57
C HIS A 261 -10.43 3.76 12.23
N ILE A 262 -9.37 3.20 11.67
CA ILE A 262 -9.35 2.29 10.53
C ILE A 262 -8.99 0.90 11.04
N PHE A 263 -9.68 -0.11 10.51
CA PHE A 263 -9.44 -1.51 10.85
C PHE A 263 -9.23 -2.35 9.60
N GLN A 264 -8.11 -3.07 9.53
CA GLN A 264 -7.89 -4.07 8.49
C GLN A 264 -8.65 -5.36 8.83
N THR A 265 -9.53 -5.74 7.93
CA THR A 265 -10.41 -6.91 8.03
C THR A 265 -10.20 -7.80 6.83
N ASP A 266 -10.55 -9.08 6.98
CA ASP A 266 -10.76 -9.93 5.82
C ASP A 266 -12.15 -9.72 5.25
N ILE A 267 -12.26 -9.85 3.93
CA ILE A 267 -13.54 -10.07 3.29
C ILE A 267 -13.92 -11.54 3.54
N PRO A 268 -15.15 -11.83 3.98
CA PRO A 268 -15.60 -13.22 4.14
C PRO A 268 -15.32 -14.05 2.87
N GLY A 269 -14.58 -15.14 3.03
CA GLY A 269 -14.22 -16.05 1.93
C GLY A 269 -12.93 -15.69 1.19
N THR A 270 -12.23 -14.63 1.58
CA THR A 270 -10.86 -14.33 1.13
C THR A 270 -9.93 -14.30 2.34
N ASP A 271 -8.75 -14.89 2.22
CA ASP A 271 -7.70 -14.78 3.25
C ASP A 271 -6.61 -13.85 2.72
N GLY A 272 -6.15 -12.92 3.57
CA GLY A 272 -5.01 -12.05 3.27
C GLY A 272 -5.32 -10.85 2.36
N ARG A 273 -6.48 -10.76 1.68
CA ARG A 273 -6.77 -9.59 0.84
C ARG A 273 -7.04 -8.35 1.72
N PRO A 274 -6.24 -7.28 1.65
CA PRO A 274 -6.39 -6.14 2.54
C PRO A 274 -7.71 -5.42 2.23
N SER A 275 -8.63 -5.49 3.18
CA SER A 275 -9.83 -4.67 3.17
C SER A 275 -9.93 -3.90 4.47
N PHE A 276 -10.57 -2.75 4.44
CA PHE A 276 -10.58 -1.82 5.55
C PHE A 276 -12.03 -1.49 5.92
N LEU A 277 -12.29 -1.33 7.20
CA LEU A 277 -13.53 -0.70 7.65
C LEU A 277 -13.19 0.51 8.51
N LEU A 278 -14.11 1.45 8.52
CA LEU A 278 -14.06 2.64 9.36
C LEU A 278 -14.88 2.40 10.62
N ALA A 279 -14.38 2.88 11.75
CA ALA A 279 -14.96 2.61 13.05
C ALA A 279 -14.83 3.80 14.02
N ALA A 280 -15.76 3.89 14.96
CA ALA A 280 -15.76 4.88 16.04
C ALA A 280 -15.51 4.18 17.38
N LEU A 281 -14.46 4.58 18.09
CA LEU A 281 -14.11 4.06 19.41
C LEU A 281 -14.62 5.00 20.49
N ASP A 282 -15.56 4.52 21.30
CA ASP A 282 -15.85 5.13 22.59
C ASP A 282 -14.70 4.80 23.55
N ARG A 283 -13.77 5.73 23.76
CA ARG A 283 -12.59 5.51 24.61
C ARG A 283 -12.94 5.29 26.08
N GLU A 284 -14.05 5.85 26.58
CA GLU A 284 -14.44 5.69 27.98
C GLU A 284 -14.96 4.28 28.24
N ARG A 285 -15.77 3.76 27.31
CA ARG A 285 -16.40 2.44 27.42
C ARG A 285 -15.63 1.33 26.73
N LEU A 286 -14.66 1.68 25.89
CA LEU A 286 -13.96 0.78 24.97
C LEU A 286 -14.94 -0.04 24.13
N VAL A 287 -15.98 0.65 23.65
CA VAL A 287 -16.98 0.08 22.74
C VAL A 287 -16.70 0.58 21.35
N ASN A 288 -16.62 -0.36 20.41
CA ASN A 288 -16.36 -0.06 19.03
C ASN A 288 -17.66 -0.06 18.23
N THR A 289 -17.88 0.99 17.44
CA THR A 289 -19.02 1.11 16.55
C THR A 289 -18.53 1.08 15.11
N ARG A 290 -18.93 0.06 14.37
CA ARG A 290 -18.66 -0.03 12.93
C ARG A 290 -19.40 1.09 12.20
N ILE A 291 -18.68 1.89 11.41
CA ILE A 291 -19.20 3.01 10.64
C ILE A 291 -19.42 2.60 9.18
N THR A 292 -18.50 1.84 8.58
CA THR A 292 -18.64 1.34 7.19
C THR A 292 -18.60 -0.18 7.13
N PRO A 293 -19.16 -0.80 6.07
CA PRO A 293 -18.76 -2.16 5.70
C PRO A 293 -17.27 -2.21 5.33
N PRO A 294 -16.66 -3.41 5.30
CA PRO A 294 -15.35 -3.62 4.68
C PRO A 294 -15.31 -3.10 3.23
N MET A 295 -14.26 -2.36 2.89
CA MET A 295 -14.01 -1.81 1.57
C MET A 295 -12.62 -2.20 1.08
N LEU A 296 -12.47 -2.40 -0.22
CA LEU A 296 -11.17 -2.57 -0.86
C LEU A 296 -10.61 -1.19 -1.19
N LEU A 297 -9.37 -0.92 -0.79
CA LEU A 297 -8.62 0.22 -1.33
C LEU A 297 -8.13 -0.10 -2.73
N ASP A 298 -7.63 -1.32 -2.94
CA ASP A 298 -7.10 -1.81 -4.20
C ASP A 298 -7.96 -2.97 -4.73
N VAL A 299 -8.49 -2.82 -5.96
CA VAL A 299 -9.32 -3.86 -6.57
C VAL A 299 -8.54 -4.95 -7.30
N GLY A 300 -7.21 -4.84 -7.38
CA GLY A 300 -6.33 -5.89 -7.87
C GLY A 300 -6.44 -7.17 -7.04
N ARG A 301 -6.38 -8.33 -7.68
CA ARG A 301 -6.46 -9.62 -6.97
C ARG A 301 -5.12 -10.10 -6.44
N GLY A 302 -4.01 -9.52 -6.92
CA GLY A 302 -2.66 -9.87 -6.49
C GLY A 302 -2.21 -9.21 -5.18
N VAL A 303 -3.01 -8.27 -4.65
CA VAL A 303 -2.69 -7.54 -3.43
C VAL A 303 -3.12 -8.35 -2.21
N ALA A 304 -2.18 -8.61 -1.32
CA ALA A 304 -2.38 -9.39 -0.11
C ALA A 304 -1.55 -8.83 1.06
N TYR A 305 -1.94 -9.17 2.30
CA TYR A 305 -1.26 -8.91 3.57
C TYR A 305 -0.71 -7.48 3.67
N GLY A 306 -1.64 -6.53 3.70
CA GLY A 306 -1.35 -5.11 3.87
C GLY A 306 -0.91 -4.73 5.27
N GLN A 307 -0.08 -3.69 5.36
CA GLN A 307 0.37 -3.04 6.59
C GLN A 307 0.24 -1.52 6.46
N LEU A 308 -0.36 -0.91 7.49
CA LEU A 308 -0.36 0.53 7.70
C LEU A 308 0.79 0.87 8.64
N ASN A 309 1.46 1.98 8.39
CA ASN A 309 2.51 2.41 9.27
C ASN A 309 1.97 2.77 10.66
N LEU A 310 2.82 2.57 11.67
CA LEU A 310 2.65 3.24 12.95
C LEU A 310 3.40 4.56 12.92
N GLU A 311 2.68 5.66 13.19
CA GLU A 311 3.26 7.00 13.18
C GLU A 311 4.45 7.10 14.14
N GLY A 312 5.53 7.71 13.65
CA GLY A 312 6.79 7.90 14.37
C GLY A 312 6.73 8.92 15.51
N GLY A 313 5.54 9.31 15.96
CA GLY A 313 5.34 10.23 17.08
C GLY A 313 5.69 11.67 16.72
N PRO A 314 5.63 12.59 17.70
CA PRO A 314 5.75 14.03 17.43
C PRO A 314 7.09 14.46 16.82
N GLU A 315 8.12 13.63 16.95
CA GLU A 315 9.47 13.93 16.47
C GLU A 315 9.63 13.81 14.96
N THR A 316 8.78 13.04 14.26
CA THR A 316 8.96 12.81 12.83
C THR A 316 8.37 13.90 11.95
N HIS A 317 7.49 14.76 12.49
CA HIS A 317 6.66 15.76 11.77
C HIS A 317 5.82 15.24 10.58
N ASP A 318 6.06 14.01 10.16
CA ASP A 318 5.35 13.29 9.12
C ASP A 318 4.15 12.58 9.74
N THR A 319 2.98 13.13 9.45
CA THR A 319 1.67 12.65 9.93
C THR A 319 0.96 11.82 8.86
N ARG A 320 1.70 11.35 7.84
CA ARG A 320 1.11 10.54 6.78
C ARG A 320 0.91 9.11 7.29
N MET A 321 -0.23 8.54 6.93
CA MET A 321 -0.44 7.10 7.03
C MET A 321 0.02 6.45 5.74
N ILE A 322 1.02 5.58 5.84
CA ILE A 322 1.61 4.87 4.72
C ILE A 322 1.11 3.43 4.72
N HIS A 323 0.59 2.98 3.58
CA HIS A 323 0.20 1.61 3.33
C HIS A 323 1.18 0.96 2.36
N ILE A 324 1.44 -0.32 2.61
CA ILE A 324 2.15 -1.21 1.72
C ILE A 324 1.50 -2.58 1.81
N SER A 325 1.47 -3.33 0.72
CA SER A 325 0.99 -4.70 0.68
C SER A 325 1.98 -5.61 -0.01
N TRP A 326 1.85 -6.90 0.22
CA TRP A 326 2.45 -7.90 -0.64
C TRP A 326 1.71 -7.92 -1.99
N LEU A 327 2.48 -8.00 -3.08
CA LEU A 327 1.97 -8.06 -4.44
C LEU A 327 2.51 -9.33 -5.11
N ASP A 328 1.63 -10.32 -5.24
CA ASP A 328 1.90 -11.61 -5.87
C ASP A 328 0.81 -11.95 -6.89
N ARG A 329 0.95 -13.07 -7.63
CA ARG A 329 -0.12 -13.53 -8.50
C ARG A 329 -1.28 -14.08 -7.66
N ALA A 330 -2.48 -13.65 -8.01
CA ALA A 330 -3.73 -14.09 -7.37
C ALA A 330 -3.95 -15.62 -7.36
N ASP A 331 -3.30 -16.37 -8.26
CA ASP A 331 -3.43 -17.82 -8.43
C ASP A 331 -2.22 -18.63 -7.92
N ALA A 332 -1.14 -17.97 -7.47
CA ALA A 332 0.13 -18.62 -7.19
C ALA A 332 0.31 -19.12 -5.76
N PHE A 333 -0.64 -18.87 -4.84
CA PHE A 333 -0.58 -19.35 -3.46
C PHE A 333 -0.26 -20.85 -3.39
N GLY A 334 1.01 -21.16 -3.14
CA GLY A 334 1.54 -22.51 -2.96
C GLY A 334 1.96 -23.29 -4.22
N ARG A 335 2.03 -22.69 -5.43
CA ARG A 335 2.42 -23.44 -6.64
C ARG A 335 3.40 -22.77 -7.60
N SER A 336 3.68 -21.48 -7.47
CA SER A 336 4.66 -20.85 -8.36
C SER A 336 6.09 -21.05 -7.83
N PRO A 337 7.02 -21.60 -8.61
CA PRO A 337 8.43 -21.56 -8.27
C PRO A 337 8.89 -20.10 -8.29
N CYS A 338 8.90 -19.44 -7.14
CA CYS A 338 9.74 -18.29 -6.80
C CYS A 338 10.01 -17.30 -7.95
N THR A 339 8.98 -16.91 -8.70
CA THR A 339 9.14 -15.91 -9.76
C THR A 339 8.78 -14.55 -9.19
N GLU A 340 9.69 -14.08 -8.33
CA GLU A 340 9.90 -12.70 -7.91
C GLU A 340 8.67 -12.01 -7.29
N PRO A 341 8.28 -12.41 -6.07
CA PRO A 341 7.31 -11.63 -5.32
C PRO A 341 7.84 -10.21 -5.11
N GLN A 342 6.94 -9.26 -5.00
CA GLN A 342 7.28 -7.87 -4.74
C GLN A 342 6.27 -7.27 -3.78
N THR A 343 6.57 -6.06 -3.31
CA THR A 343 5.59 -5.25 -2.60
C THR A 343 4.76 -4.45 -3.60
N THR A 344 3.66 -3.86 -3.17
CA THR A 344 3.08 -2.69 -3.84
C THR A 344 3.99 -1.47 -3.65
N SER A 345 3.73 -0.39 -4.38
CA SER A 345 4.24 0.93 -4.00
C SER A 345 3.92 1.26 -2.55
N PHE A 346 4.76 2.09 -1.94
CA PHE A 346 4.38 2.81 -0.72
C PHE A 346 3.32 3.85 -1.06
N ARG A 347 2.22 3.85 -0.32
CA ARG A 347 1.07 4.69 -0.63
C ARG A 347 0.61 5.48 0.58
N GLU A 348 0.26 6.73 0.36
CA GLU A 348 -0.39 7.55 1.37
C GLU A 348 -1.89 7.25 1.39
N VAL A 349 -2.40 6.82 2.55
CA VAL A 349 -3.82 6.62 2.82
C VAL A 349 -4.38 7.85 3.54
N ARG A 350 -5.49 8.36 3.04
CA ARG A 350 -6.20 9.52 3.60
C ARG A 350 -7.69 9.23 3.74
N TYR A 351 -8.33 9.92 4.67
CA TYR A 351 -9.79 9.89 4.80
C TYR A 351 -10.44 11.03 4.01
N ASP A 352 -11.44 10.71 3.18
CA ASP A 352 -12.26 11.68 2.47
C ASP A 352 -13.71 11.61 2.98
N PRO A 353 -14.16 12.57 3.82
CA PRO A 353 -15.52 12.57 4.34
C PRO A 353 -16.59 12.87 3.28
N ARG A 354 -16.20 13.30 2.06
CA ARG A 354 -17.14 13.57 0.96
C ARG A 354 -17.61 12.29 0.26
N LEU A 355 -16.95 11.15 0.51
CA LEU A 355 -17.24 9.88 -0.13
C LEU A 355 -18.39 9.13 0.57
N GLY A 356 -19.62 9.60 0.36
CA GLY A 356 -20.82 9.04 0.96
C GLY A 356 -21.08 9.54 2.38
N GLU A 357 -22.16 9.06 3.02
CA GLU A 357 -22.61 9.56 4.34
C GLU A 357 -21.55 9.41 5.45
N ASN A 358 -20.70 8.38 5.33
CA ASN A 358 -19.71 8.00 6.33
C ASN A 358 -18.27 8.33 5.91
N GLY A 359 -18.08 8.93 4.74
CA GLY A 359 -16.78 9.04 4.08
C GLY A 359 -16.21 7.69 3.66
N SER A 360 -15.02 7.75 3.05
CA SER A 360 -14.25 6.58 2.61
C SER A 360 -12.77 6.91 2.66
N LEU A 361 -11.95 5.90 2.43
CA LEU A 361 -10.51 6.04 2.31
C LEU A 361 -10.12 6.24 0.84
N VAL A 362 -9.03 6.98 0.62
CA VAL A 362 -8.37 7.15 -0.67
C VAL A 362 -6.89 6.85 -0.53
N GLU A 363 -6.27 6.41 -1.63
CA GLU A 363 -4.89 5.94 -1.60
C GLU A 363 -4.12 6.39 -2.85
N ASN A 364 -2.95 7.03 -2.66
CA ASN A 364 -2.07 7.46 -3.76
C ASN A 364 -0.63 7.06 -3.48
N PRO A 365 0.25 6.87 -4.49
CA PRO A 365 1.67 6.68 -4.26
C PRO A 365 2.24 7.84 -3.48
N VAL A 366 3.21 7.56 -2.59
CA VAL A 366 3.92 8.62 -1.88
C VAL A 366 4.63 9.57 -2.86
N ALA A 367 4.75 10.84 -2.47
CA ALA A 367 5.33 11.88 -3.34
C ALA A 367 6.79 11.60 -3.69
N GLU A 368 7.51 10.86 -2.84
CA GLU A 368 8.90 10.47 -3.02
C GLU A 368 9.12 9.77 -4.38
N TYR A 369 8.14 9.01 -4.90
CA TYR A 369 8.24 8.39 -6.22
C TYR A 369 8.48 9.38 -7.38
N TYR A 370 8.19 10.68 -7.20
CA TYR A 370 8.56 11.70 -8.17
C TYR A 370 10.07 11.86 -8.33
N ASP A 371 10.86 11.56 -7.31
CA ASP A 371 12.32 11.62 -7.35
C ASP A 371 12.94 10.51 -8.21
N LEU A 372 12.18 9.45 -8.51
CA LEU A 372 12.60 8.40 -9.44
C LEU A 372 12.39 8.79 -10.91
N ARG A 373 11.70 9.89 -11.21
CA ARG A 373 11.47 10.32 -12.61
C ARG A 373 12.79 10.73 -13.26
N GLY A 374 13.16 10.00 -14.31
CA GLY A 374 14.23 10.35 -15.22
C GLY A 374 13.70 11.13 -16.42
N ASP A 375 14.15 10.74 -17.61
CA ASP A 375 13.83 11.43 -18.86
C ASP A 375 12.31 11.42 -19.15
N LEU A 376 11.81 12.56 -19.60
CA LEU A 376 10.46 12.67 -20.16
C LEU A 376 10.41 11.93 -21.51
N ILE A 377 9.62 10.86 -21.57
CA ILE A 377 9.42 10.04 -22.77
C ILE A 377 8.46 10.74 -23.72
N SER A 378 7.34 11.24 -23.20
CA SER A 378 6.30 11.89 -24.00
C SER A 378 5.52 12.92 -23.20
N LYS A 379 4.97 13.91 -23.90
CA LYS A 379 3.99 14.86 -23.40
C LYS A 379 2.97 15.11 -24.50
N ALA A 380 1.69 14.96 -24.17
CA ALA A 380 0.60 15.22 -25.11
C ALA A 380 -0.45 16.14 -24.48
N ILE A 381 -0.99 17.04 -25.29
CA ILE A 381 -2.10 17.92 -24.95
C ILE A 381 -3.03 17.98 -26.15
N GLY A 382 -4.32 17.81 -25.93
CA GLY A 382 -5.35 18.05 -26.93
C GLY A 382 -6.61 17.23 -26.72
N ALA A 383 -7.57 17.41 -27.64
CA ALA A 383 -8.82 16.67 -27.63
C ALA A 383 -8.56 15.17 -27.87
N LEU A 384 -9.28 14.32 -27.16
CA LEU A 384 -9.49 12.92 -27.51
C LEU A 384 -10.69 12.84 -28.45
N GLY A 385 -10.66 11.88 -29.37
CA GLY A 385 -11.79 11.54 -30.22
C GLY A 385 -12.01 10.04 -30.20
N PRO A 386 -12.93 9.51 -31.03
CA PRO A 386 -13.26 8.09 -31.06
C PRO A 386 -12.07 7.21 -31.48
N ASP A 387 -11.15 7.75 -32.27
CA ASP A 387 -9.96 7.03 -32.72
C ASP A 387 -8.88 7.00 -31.64
N LEU A 388 -8.22 5.85 -31.50
CA LEU A 388 -7.07 5.67 -30.61
C LEU A 388 -5.89 6.55 -31.02
N LYS A 389 -5.47 7.40 -30.08
CA LYS A 389 -4.29 8.25 -30.21
C LYS A 389 -3.14 7.64 -29.43
N VAL A 390 -2.01 7.49 -30.10
CA VAL A 390 -0.75 7.10 -29.45
C VAL A 390 -0.27 8.25 -28.58
N ILE A 391 -0.11 7.99 -27.29
CA ILE A 391 0.48 8.92 -26.32
C ILE A 391 1.99 8.74 -26.28
N ALA A 392 2.46 7.49 -26.19
CA ALA A 392 3.88 7.18 -26.13
C ALA A 392 4.18 5.85 -26.82
N ILE A 393 5.40 5.76 -27.38
CA ILE A 393 5.97 4.53 -27.91
C ILE A 393 7.21 4.20 -27.07
N LEU A 394 7.21 3.02 -26.47
CA LEU A 394 8.23 2.51 -25.57
C LEU A 394 9.09 1.52 -26.36
N ASN A 395 10.21 1.99 -26.92
CA ASN A 395 11.01 1.27 -27.92
C ASN A 395 12.27 0.58 -27.38
N ASP A 396 12.58 0.71 -26.08
CA ASP A 396 13.76 0.10 -25.47
C ASP A 396 13.36 -0.89 -24.36
N SER A 397 14.25 -1.83 -24.06
CA SER A 397 14.03 -2.87 -23.04
C SER A 397 14.00 -2.35 -21.60
N THR A 398 13.95 -1.03 -21.39
CA THR A 398 13.79 -0.34 -20.10
C THR A 398 12.61 0.63 -20.12
N THR A 399 12.02 0.93 -21.27
CA THR A 399 10.93 1.92 -21.42
C THR A 399 9.59 1.44 -20.91
N TYR A 400 9.44 0.16 -20.54
CA TYR A 400 8.29 -0.32 -19.77
C TYR A 400 8.35 0.08 -18.28
N LEU A 401 9.46 0.70 -17.84
CA LEU A 401 9.59 1.33 -16.53
C LEU A 401 9.19 2.80 -16.64
N TYR A 402 7.93 3.10 -16.34
CA TYR A 402 7.43 4.47 -16.47
C TYR A 402 6.47 4.87 -15.37
N ASP A 403 6.35 6.19 -15.22
CA ASP A 403 5.29 6.88 -14.52
C ASP A 403 4.51 7.68 -15.56
N PHE A 404 3.21 7.43 -15.66
CA PHE A 404 2.32 8.07 -16.62
C PHE A 404 1.23 8.80 -15.87
N GLU A 405 1.17 10.12 -16.02
CA GLU A 405 0.10 10.94 -15.46
C GLU A 405 -0.74 11.55 -16.57
N ALA A 406 -2.06 11.53 -16.37
CA ALA A 406 -3.02 12.18 -17.25
C ALA A 406 -4.08 12.93 -16.44
N ASN A 407 -4.41 14.14 -16.91
CA ASN A 407 -5.60 14.88 -16.52
C ASN A 407 -6.59 14.80 -17.68
N PHE A 408 -7.75 14.19 -17.46
CA PHE A 408 -8.85 14.21 -18.41
C PHE A 408 -9.83 15.31 -18.04
N PHE A 409 -9.98 16.30 -18.91
CA PHE A 409 -10.96 17.37 -18.73
C PHE A 409 -12.27 16.91 -19.35
N ILE A 410 -13.25 16.61 -18.49
CA ILE A 410 -14.54 16.05 -18.91
C ILE A 410 -15.61 17.09 -18.58
N PRO A 411 -16.27 17.71 -19.59
CA PRO A 411 -17.35 18.66 -19.36
C PRO A 411 -18.43 18.08 -18.45
N SER A 412 -19.00 18.91 -17.57
CA SER A 412 -19.90 18.45 -16.50
C SER A 412 -21.19 17.80 -16.99
N ASP A 413 -21.59 18.09 -18.22
CA ASP A 413 -22.80 17.62 -18.90
C ASP A 413 -22.55 16.44 -19.85
N VAL A 414 -21.30 15.99 -20.00
CA VAL A 414 -20.91 14.93 -20.94
C VAL A 414 -20.83 13.58 -20.23
N GLU A 415 -21.62 12.62 -20.73
CA GLU A 415 -21.39 11.19 -20.49
C GLU A 415 -20.44 10.65 -21.56
N THR A 416 -19.45 9.86 -21.15
CA THR A 416 -18.42 9.39 -22.08
C THR A 416 -17.76 8.12 -21.58
N GLN A 417 -17.14 7.40 -22.51
CA GLN A 417 -16.19 6.34 -22.21
C GLN A 417 -14.79 6.83 -22.54
N LEU A 418 -13.85 6.65 -21.62
CA LEU A 418 -12.42 6.86 -21.84
C LEU A 418 -11.74 5.51 -21.82
N ARG A 419 -11.00 5.18 -22.87
CA ARG A 419 -10.24 3.94 -22.92
C ARG A 419 -8.77 4.26 -23.00
N LEU A 420 -8.01 3.67 -22.09
CA LEU A 420 -6.56 3.67 -22.08
C LEU A 420 -6.04 2.27 -22.32
N GLU A 421 -4.97 2.23 -23.10
CA GLU A 421 -4.19 1.05 -23.44
C GLU A 421 -2.78 1.28 -22.91
N LEU A 422 -2.35 0.45 -21.98
CA LEU A 422 -1.05 0.52 -21.32
C LEU A 422 -0.27 -0.76 -21.66
N ASN A 423 0.97 -0.61 -22.09
CA ASN A 423 1.85 -1.75 -22.41
C ASN A 423 1.31 -2.70 -23.48
N CYS A 424 0.54 -2.19 -24.45
CA CYS A 424 0.01 -3.00 -25.54
C CYS A 424 1.06 -3.20 -26.64
N GLU A 425 0.99 -4.32 -27.38
CA GLU A 425 1.97 -4.64 -28.44
C GLU A 425 1.81 -3.74 -29.67
N ALA A 426 0.57 -3.34 -29.93
CA ALA A 426 0.18 -2.40 -30.96
C ALA A 426 -1.09 -1.67 -30.53
N VAL A 427 -1.34 -0.52 -31.15
CA VAL A 427 -2.54 0.28 -30.91
C VAL A 427 -3.78 -0.53 -31.30
N GLY A 428 -4.73 -0.68 -30.38
CA GLY A 428 -5.95 -1.47 -30.61
C GLY A 428 -5.78 -2.98 -30.42
N ALA A 429 -4.56 -3.46 -30.13
CA ALA A 429 -4.26 -4.88 -29.91
C ALA A 429 -3.54 -5.06 -28.56
N CYS A 430 -4.33 -5.21 -27.50
CA CYS A 430 -3.85 -5.20 -26.12
C CYS A 430 -4.02 -6.54 -25.40
N ASP A 431 -3.82 -7.66 -26.10
CA ASP A 431 -4.00 -8.99 -25.52
C ASP A 431 -3.02 -9.31 -24.38
N ASN A 432 -1.82 -8.70 -24.43
CA ASN A 432 -0.74 -8.86 -23.44
C ASN A 432 -0.45 -7.58 -22.63
N GLY A 433 -1.35 -6.59 -22.71
CA GLY A 433 -1.22 -5.30 -22.02
C GLY A 433 -2.29 -5.10 -20.95
N THR A 434 -2.47 -3.86 -20.50
CA THR A 434 -3.57 -3.47 -19.62
C THR A 434 -4.49 -2.51 -20.34
N VAL A 435 -5.78 -2.82 -20.35
CA VAL A 435 -6.83 -1.92 -20.81
C VAL A 435 -7.57 -1.37 -19.60
N VAL A 436 -7.62 -0.04 -19.50
CA VAL A 436 -8.44 0.68 -18.52
C VAL A 436 -9.58 1.35 -19.26
N LEU A 437 -10.81 1.04 -18.88
CA LEU A 437 -12.01 1.66 -19.42
C LEU A 437 -12.72 2.43 -18.30
N PHE A 438 -12.77 3.74 -18.43
CA PHE A 438 -13.62 4.59 -17.61
C PHE A 438 -14.97 4.78 -18.30
N THR A 439 -16.06 4.51 -17.59
CA THR A 439 -17.41 4.92 -18.00
C THR A 439 -17.88 6.03 -17.07
N VAL A 440 -18.14 7.22 -17.64
CA VAL A 440 -18.60 8.40 -16.93
C VAL A 440 -20.08 8.58 -17.21
N THR A 441 -20.89 8.50 -16.16
CA THR A 441 -22.34 8.73 -16.26
C THR A 441 -22.76 9.86 -15.35
N ASN A 442 -23.73 10.65 -15.79
CA ASN A 442 -24.41 11.60 -14.94
C ASN A 442 -25.30 10.78 -14.00
N ASN A 443 -25.14 10.98 -12.70
CA ASN A 443 -25.90 10.22 -11.74
C ASN A 443 -26.37 11.11 -10.58
N ASP A 444 -27.64 10.98 -10.23
CA ASP A 444 -28.24 11.65 -9.08
C ASP A 444 -28.00 10.89 -7.76
N LEU A 445 -27.31 9.73 -7.79
CA LEU A 445 -27.13 8.87 -6.61
C LEU A 445 -26.36 9.51 -5.45
N PHE A 446 -25.53 10.52 -5.73
CA PHE A 446 -24.89 11.31 -4.69
C PHE A 446 -25.58 12.67 -4.67
N ALA A 447 -26.07 13.09 -3.50
CA ALA A 447 -26.96 14.24 -3.30
C ALA A 447 -26.41 15.62 -3.77
N GLU A 448 -25.23 15.67 -4.40
CA GLU A 448 -24.48 16.88 -4.77
C GLU A 448 -23.96 16.88 -6.22
N ARG A 449 -24.76 16.41 -7.20
CA ARG A 449 -24.41 16.49 -8.64
C ARG A 449 -23.03 15.91 -8.99
N SER A 450 -22.58 14.86 -8.31
CA SER A 450 -21.35 14.18 -8.69
C SER A 450 -21.61 13.21 -9.84
N ARG A 451 -20.67 13.08 -10.76
CA ARG A 451 -20.73 12.04 -11.80
C ARG A 451 -20.26 10.71 -11.23
N ASN A 452 -20.81 9.59 -11.70
CA ASN A 452 -20.32 8.28 -11.32
C ASN A 452 -19.28 7.80 -12.35
N ILE A 453 -18.13 7.35 -11.86
CA ILE A 453 -17.06 6.78 -12.67
C ILE A 453 -17.00 5.28 -12.39
N SER A 454 -17.21 4.45 -13.40
CA SER A 454 -16.83 3.03 -13.38
C SER A 454 -15.46 2.89 -14.01
N MET A 455 -14.48 2.37 -13.26
CA MET A 455 -13.15 2.01 -13.77
C MET A 455 -13.09 0.49 -13.92
N ASP A 456 -13.12 0.03 -15.16
CA ASP A 456 -12.94 -1.36 -15.57
C ASP A 456 -11.50 -1.59 -15.99
N ILE A 457 -10.84 -2.58 -15.41
CA ILE A 457 -9.46 -2.94 -15.74
C ILE A 457 -9.43 -4.37 -16.24
N THR A 458 -8.81 -4.56 -17.40
CA THR A 458 -8.60 -5.86 -18.02
C THR A 458 -7.12 -6.05 -18.29
N THR A 459 -6.56 -7.14 -17.78
CA THR A 459 -5.21 -7.62 -18.06
C THR A 459 -5.31 -9.05 -18.62
N PRO A 460 -4.19 -9.69 -19.02
CA PRO A 460 -4.23 -11.07 -19.50
C PRO A 460 -4.66 -12.06 -18.41
N HIS A 461 -4.54 -11.67 -17.14
CA HIS A 461 -4.73 -12.55 -15.98
C HIS A 461 -5.98 -12.21 -15.16
N GLU A 462 -6.50 -10.99 -15.27
CA GLU A 462 -7.67 -10.59 -14.50
C GLU A 462 -8.54 -9.53 -15.16
N LYS A 463 -9.80 -9.52 -14.73
CA LYS A 463 -10.76 -8.46 -15.02
C LYS A 463 -11.41 -8.01 -13.72
N VAL A 464 -11.30 -6.73 -13.42
CA VAL A 464 -11.80 -6.12 -12.18
C VAL A 464 -12.50 -4.80 -12.49
N ARG A 465 -13.35 -4.36 -11.55
CA ARG A 465 -14.09 -3.10 -11.65
C ARG A 465 -14.13 -2.44 -10.29
N THR A 466 -14.00 -1.12 -10.28
CA THR A 466 -14.36 -0.27 -9.14
C THR A 466 -15.21 0.91 -9.58
N ASN A 467 -15.96 1.50 -8.66
CA ASN A 467 -16.75 2.70 -8.91
C ASN A 467 -16.41 3.78 -7.90
N PHE A 468 -16.34 5.04 -8.34
CA PHE A 468 -16.13 6.18 -7.46
C PHE A 468 -16.78 7.44 -8.05
N PRO A 469 -17.16 8.43 -7.22
CA PRO A 469 -17.69 9.68 -7.71
C PRO A 469 -16.57 10.56 -8.29
N LEU A 470 -16.89 11.38 -9.28
CA LEU A 470 -16.16 12.59 -9.67
C LEU A 470 -17.02 13.78 -9.22
N PHE A 471 -16.55 14.53 -8.23
CA PHE A 471 -17.36 15.56 -7.57
C PHE A 471 -17.68 16.71 -8.52
N ALA A 472 -18.79 17.41 -8.27
CA ALA A 472 -19.21 18.55 -9.10
C ALA A 472 -18.15 19.67 -9.18
N SER A 473 -17.36 19.84 -8.12
CA SER A 473 -16.24 20.78 -8.06
C SER A 473 -15.01 20.34 -8.85
N GLU A 474 -14.97 19.08 -9.32
CA GLU A 474 -13.83 18.50 -10.02
C GLU A 474 -14.08 18.53 -11.53
N THR A 475 -13.31 19.38 -12.21
CA THR A 475 -13.35 19.53 -13.67
C THR A 475 -12.49 18.50 -14.40
N LYS A 476 -11.66 17.75 -13.66
CA LYS A 476 -10.72 16.79 -14.21
C LYS A 476 -10.76 15.44 -13.49
N LEU A 477 -10.71 14.37 -14.25
CA LEU A 477 -10.38 13.03 -13.75
C LEU A 477 -8.85 12.89 -13.75
N LEU A 478 -8.28 12.80 -12.56
CA LEU A 478 -6.85 12.51 -12.38
C LEU A 478 -6.58 11.03 -12.64
N PHE A 479 -5.51 10.72 -13.36
CA PHE A 479 -5.06 9.37 -13.62
C PHE A 479 -3.53 9.29 -13.48
N ARG A 480 -3.04 8.26 -12.81
CA ARG A 480 -1.63 7.91 -12.75
C ARG A 480 -1.48 6.40 -12.91
N ALA A 481 -0.55 5.96 -13.74
CA ALA A 481 -0.14 4.57 -13.84
C ALA A 481 1.38 4.46 -13.73
N MET A 482 1.85 3.54 -12.89
CA MET A 482 3.26 3.25 -12.70
C MET A 482 3.50 1.79 -13.11
N SER A 483 4.41 1.58 -14.05
CA SER A 483 4.72 0.25 -14.58
C SER A 483 6.13 -0.17 -14.18
N ASP A 484 6.27 -1.38 -13.64
CA ASP A 484 7.54 -2.04 -13.38
C ASP A 484 7.72 -3.21 -14.37
N ARG A 485 8.73 -4.06 -14.16
CA ARG A 485 9.02 -5.21 -15.02
C ARG A 485 7.85 -6.20 -15.10
N ASN A 486 7.28 -6.49 -13.95
CA ASN A 486 6.31 -7.55 -13.75
C ASN A 486 5.01 -7.04 -13.11
N SER A 487 4.78 -5.74 -13.04
CA SER A 487 3.58 -5.19 -12.41
C SER A 487 3.19 -3.85 -12.99
N ILE A 488 1.93 -3.49 -12.73
CA ILE A 488 1.41 -2.16 -12.97
C ILE A 488 0.50 -1.75 -11.81
N GLU A 489 0.63 -0.51 -11.38
CA GLU A 489 -0.23 0.11 -10.38
C GLU A 489 -0.91 1.32 -10.99
N ILE A 490 -2.22 1.46 -10.76
CA ILE A 490 -3.09 2.45 -11.39
C ILE A 490 -3.89 3.15 -10.31
N PHE A 491 -3.90 4.49 -10.36
CA PHE A 491 -4.55 5.38 -9.41
C PHE A 491 -5.40 6.39 -10.18
N ALA A 492 -6.70 6.42 -9.88
CA ALA A 492 -7.67 7.28 -10.55
C ALA A 492 -8.48 8.10 -9.55
N GLY A 493 -8.89 9.30 -10.00
CA GLY A 493 -9.66 10.23 -9.19
C GLY A 493 -8.93 10.70 -7.93
N GLY A 494 -7.60 10.79 -7.94
CA GLY A 494 -6.84 11.12 -6.71
C GLY A 494 -6.90 10.01 -5.66
N GLY A 495 -6.89 8.75 -6.10
CA GLY A 495 -6.78 7.58 -5.23
C GLY A 495 -8.11 6.95 -4.81
N ARG A 496 -9.22 7.35 -5.44
CA ARG A 496 -10.55 6.75 -5.21
C ARG A 496 -10.75 5.44 -5.97
N GLY A 497 -10.04 5.27 -7.08
CA GLY A 497 -9.94 3.99 -7.78
C GLY A 497 -8.48 3.56 -7.82
N VAL A 498 -8.14 2.46 -7.15
CA VAL A 498 -6.79 1.90 -7.15
C VAL A 498 -6.80 0.48 -7.64
N TYR A 499 -5.80 0.12 -8.43
CA TYR A 499 -5.56 -1.22 -8.91
C TYR A 499 -4.08 -1.52 -8.94
N SER A 500 -3.71 -2.70 -8.44
CA SER A 500 -2.35 -3.22 -8.57
C SER A 500 -2.37 -4.68 -8.95
N GLY A 501 -1.62 -4.99 -9.99
CA GLY A 501 -1.58 -6.34 -10.52
C GLY A 501 -0.24 -6.67 -11.11
N ILE A 502 0.03 -7.96 -11.12
CA ILE A 502 1.17 -8.53 -11.82
C ILE A 502 0.90 -8.49 -13.32
N ASN A 503 1.87 -7.98 -14.07
CA ASN A 503 1.81 -7.83 -15.50
C ASN A 503 3.13 -8.21 -16.15
N TYR A 504 3.17 -9.40 -16.76
CA TYR A 504 4.40 -9.92 -17.35
C TYR A 504 4.62 -9.36 -18.75
N HIS A 505 5.29 -8.22 -18.83
CA HIS A 505 5.68 -7.65 -20.10
C HIS A 505 7.08 -8.12 -20.47
N ARG A 506 7.18 -8.86 -21.59
CA ARG A 506 8.48 -9.26 -22.17
C ARG A 506 8.70 -8.71 -23.57
N GLN A 507 7.98 -7.64 -23.91
CA GLN A 507 7.95 -7.14 -25.27
C GLN A 507 8.97 -6.04 -25.48
N LYS A 508 9.56 -6.02 -26.68
CA LYS A 508 10.54 -4.99 -27.07
C LYS A 508 9.89 -3.64 -27.36
N ASN A 509 8.63 -3.67 -27.80
CA ASN A 509 7.85 -2.48 -28.12
C ASN A 509 6.57 -2.51 -27.31
N SER A 510 6.24 -1.38 -26.70
CA SER A 510 4.99 -1.21 -25.96
C SER A 510 4.40 0.16 -26.25
N PHE A 511 3.08 0.23 -26.31
CA PHE A 511 2.36 1.45 -26.61
C PHE A 511 1.54 1.90 -25.40
N ILE A 512 1.53 3.21 -25.17
CA ILE A 512 0.51 3.88 -24.36
C ILE A 512 -0.38 4.62 -25.33
N SER A 513 -1.68 4.32 -25.32
CA SER A 513 -2.65 4.98 -26.20
C SER A 513 -3.96 5.27 -25.46
N ALA A 514 -4.71 6.26 -25.94
CA ALA A 514 -6.00 6.61 -25.38
C ALA A 514 -7.00 7.09 -26.43
N ASN A 515 -8.29 6.88 -26.18
CA ASN A 515 -9.39 7.50 -26.90
C ASN A 515 -10.56 7.84 -25.98
N SER A 516 -11.53 8.57 -26.51
CA SER A 516 -12.80 8.83 -25.87
C SER A 516 -13.95 8.61 -26.84
N SER A 517 -15.10 8.12 -26.36
CA SER A 517 -16.31 8.06 -27.18
C SER A 517 -16.91 9.44 -27.49
N SER A 518 -16.45 10.50 -26.83
CA SER A 518 -16.83 11.90 -27.07
C SER A 518 -15.63 12.68 -27.58
N GLU A 519 -15.86 13.63 -28.49
CA GLU A 519 -14.85 14.58 -28.97
C GLU A 519 -14.62 15.76 -28.01
N ASP A 520 -15.42 15.86 -26.94
CA ASP A 520 -15.41 16.97 -25.98
C ASP A 520 -14.47 16.74 -24.79
N VAL A 521 -13.70 15.65 -24.80
CA VAL A 521 -12.77 15.33 -23.72
C VAL A 521 -11.37 15.75 -24.13
N ASP A 522 -10.76 16.66 -23.37
CA ASP A 522 -9.35 16.99 -23.53
C ASP A 522 -8.48 16.14 -22.59
N ILE A 523 -7.27 15.84 -23.05
CA ILE A 523 -6.22 15.23 -22.23
C ILE A 523 -5.02 16.16 -22.11
N GLN A 524 -4.45 16.23 -20.91
CA GLN A 524 -3.08 16.68 -20.68
C GLN A 524 -2.33 15.56 -19.99
N CYS A 525 -1.28 15.04 -20.62
CA CYS A 525 -0.53 13.92 -20.05
C CYS A 525 0.97 13.99 -20.29
N GLN A 526 1.70 13.26 -19.46
CA GLN A 526 3.15 13.17 -19.42
C GLN A 526 3.54 11.74 -19.06
N VAL A 527 4.59 11.23 -19.71
CA VAL A 527 5.16 9.90 -19.47
C VAL A 527 6.63 10.09 -19.18
N TRP A 528 7.09 9.65 -18.01
CA TRP A 528 8.50 9.68 -17.60
C TRP A 528 9.05 8.29 -17.50
N LYS A 529 10.33 8.14 -17.83
CA LYS A 529 11.09 6.96 -17.45
C LYS A 529 11.25 6.93 -15.94
N LEU A 530 11.08 5.75 -15.32
CA LEU A 530 11.41 5.56 -13.91
C LEU A 530 12.81 4.99 -13.73
N SER A 531 13.54 5.56 -12.79
CA SER A 531 14.81 5.05 -12.29
C SER A 531 14.55 3.99 -11.21
N PRO A 532 15.50 3.05 -10.99
CA PRO A 532 15.38 2.06 -9.92
C PRO A 532 15.35 2.69 -8.53
N ILE A 533 14.70 2.02 -7.58
CA ILE A 533 14.96 2.25 -6.16
C ILE A 533 16.38 1.79 -5.80
N GLU A 534 16.99 2.40 -4.78
CA GLU A 534 18.24 1.89 -4.22
C GLU A 534 17.89 0.76 -3.24
N TYR A 535 18.31 -0.48 -3.51
CA TYR A 535 18.18 -1.58 -2.56
C TYR A 535 19.54 -2.25 -2.34
N ASP A 536 20.09 -2.07 -1.13
CA ASP A 536 21.34 -2.71 -0.71
C ASP A 536 21.04 -3.95 0.14
N ASP A 537 21.24 -5.13 -0.45
CA ASP A 537 21.25 -6.41 0.25
C ASP A 537 22.63 -7.07 0.17
N THR A 538 23.52 -6.61 1.04
CA THR A 538 24.87 -7.19 1.18
C THR A 538 24.88 -8.68 1.56
N ARG A 539 23.75 -9.27 2.00
CA ARG A 539 23.66 -10.69 2.37
C ARG A 539 23.37 -11.60 1.18
N LEU A 540 22.53 -11.17 0.24
CA LEU A 540 22.30 -11.91 -1.02
C LEU A 540 23.60 -12.13 -1.80
N LEU A 541 24.51 -11.15 -1.79
CA LEU A 541 25.79 -11.25 -2.47
C LEU A 541 26.71 -12.34 -1.88
N ARG A 542 26.63 -12.59 -0.56
CA ARG A 542 27.47 -13.61 0.11
C ARG A 542 26.94 -15.03 -0.06
N SER A 543 25.62 -15.22 -0.08
CA SER A 543 25.02 -16.54 -0.29
C SER A 543 25.22 -17.04 -1.73
N GLN A 544 25.13 -16.14 -2.72
CA GLN A 544 25.42 -16.49 -4.12
C GLN A 544 26.91 -16.80 -4.36
N ALA A 545 27.82 -16.08 -3.70
CA ALA A 545 29.26 -16.34 -3.81
C ALA A 545 29.70 -17.69 -3.21
N ASN A 546 28.95 -18.22 -2.23
CA ASN A 546 29.27 -19.48 -1.55
C ASN A 546 28.47 -20.68 -2.09
N GLY A 547 27.49 -20.47 -2.99
CA GLY A 547 26.61 -21.51 -3.53
C GLY A 547 27.10 -22.16 -4.83
N SER A 548 28.30 -21.84 -5.31
CA SER A 548 28.85 -22.33 -6.58
C SER A 548 30.06 -23.26 -6.43
N SER A 549 30.23 -23.92 -5.28
CA SER A 549 31.29 -24.92 -5.06
C SER A 549 30.78 -26.35 -5.12
#